data_AF-A0AA91Q0Y2-F1
#
_entry.id   AF-A0AA91Q0Y2-F1
#
_cell.length_a   1.000
_cell.length_b   1.000
_cell.length_c   1.000
_cell.angle_alpha   90.00
_cell.angle_beta   90.00
_cell.angle_gamma   90.00
#
_symmetry.space_group_name_H-M   'P 1'
#
loop_
_entity.id
_entity.type
_entity.pdbx_description
1 polymer ?
#
loop_
_entity_poly.entity_id
_entity_poly.type
_entity_poly.pdbx_seq_one_letter_code
_entity_poly.pdbx_strand_id
1 'polypeptide(L)'
;MSQISQTALQSLDDASRKEILEFIEAENSKSKVQMSIHNFTDMCFKKCNENKQITSNSLDKAEEQCLSNCLNRFLDTNIKVVQALQGQQ
;
A
#
# COMPACT_ATOMS: atom_id res chain seq x y z
N MET A 1 -7.40 4.86 11.68
CA MET A 1 -5.99 4.72 12.12
C MET A 1 -5.81 5.51 13.40
N SER A 2 -5.48 4.84 14.50
CA SER A 2 -5.39 5.44 15.84
C SER A 2 -4.25 6.44 15.90
N GLN A 3 -4.58 7.74 15.95
CA GLN A 3 -3.61 8.77 16.27
C GLN A 3 -3.40 8.77 17.79
N ILE A 4 -2.26 8.27 18.25
CA ILE A 4 -1.86 8.42 19.65
C ILE A 4 -1.58 9.91 19.86
N SER A 5 -2.25 10.51 20.86
CA SER A 5 -2.10 11.93 21.18
C SER A 5 -0.65 12.24 21.58
N GLN A 6 -0.06 13.29 21.00
CA GLN A 6 1.28 13.78 21.37
C GLN A 6 1.41 14.04 22.88
N THR A 7 0.32 14.45 23.53
CA THR A 7 0.27 14.66 24.98
C THR A 7 0.48 13.36 25.75
N ALA A 8 -0.02 12.23 25.24
CA ALA A 8 0.17 10.92 25.85
C ALA A 8 1.61 10.40 25.69
N LEU A 9 2.32 10.77 24.61
CA LEU A 9 3.74 10.45 24.46
C LEU A 9 4.62 11.24 25.43
N GLN A 10 4.25 12.48 25.73
CA GLN A 10 5.01 13.36 26.63
C GLN A 10 4.89 12.97 28.11
N SER A 11 3.79 12.31 28.49
CA SER A 11 3.59 11.81 29.86
C SER A 11 4.36 10.52 30.19
N LEU A 12 5.02 9.91 29.22
CA LEU A 12 5.79 8.68 29.41
C LEU A 12 7.24 8.97 29.83
N ASP A 13 7.81 8.04 30.60
CA ASP A 13 9.24 7.99 30.86
C ASP A 13 10.04 7.74 29.56
N ASP A 14 11.33 8.08 29.58
CA ASP A 14 12.17 8.06 28.38
C ASP A 14 12.32 6.67 27.75
N ALA A 15 12.32 5.61 28.57
CA ALA A 15 12.44 4.24 28.06
C ALA A 15 11.15 3.81 27.34
N SER A 16 9.99 4.00 27.99
CA SER A 16 8.68 3.71 27.39
C SER A 16 8.42 4.55 26.14
N ARG A 17 8.83 5.82 26.14
CA ARG A 17 8.68 6.70 24.97
C ARG A 17 9.47 6.17 23.78
N LYS A 18 10.70 5.72 23.99
CA LYS A 18 11.54 5.17 22.92
C LYS A 18 10.91 3.91 22.33
N GLU A 19 10.47 2.97 23.17
CA GLU A 19 9.82 1.73 22.73
C GLU A 19 8.55 2.02 21.91
N ILE A 20 7.71 2.95 22.37
CA ILE A 20 6.49 3.31 21.65
C ILE A 20 6.80 3.99 20.31
N LEU A 21 7.83 4.83 20.23
CA LEU A 21 8.24 5.44 18.96
C LEU A 21 8.69 4.38 17.95
N GLU A 22 9.49 3.40 18.38
CA GLU A 22 9.91 2.27 17.54
C GLU A 22 8.69 1.44 17.08
N PHE A 23 7.76 1.16 17.99
CA PHE A 23 6.51 0.48 17.67
C PHE A 23 5.67 1.25 16.65
N ILE A 24 5.49 2.56 16.86
CA ILE A 24 4.73 3.44 15.95
C ILE A 24 5.35 3.45 14.55
N GLU A 25 6.68 3.51 14.45
CA GLU A 25 7.36 3.46 13.15
C GLU A 25 7.07 2.15 12.42
N ALA A 26 7.17 1.02 13.13
CA ALA A 26 6.85 -0.30 12.59
C ALA A 26 5.39 -0.40 12.13
N GLU A 27 4.43 0.05 12.95
CA GLU A 27 3.00 0.02 12.61
C GLU A 27 2.65 0.98 11.46
N ASN A 28 3.27 2.15 11.41
CA ASN A 28 3.11 3.08 10.28
C ASN A 28 3.61 2.47 8.97
N SER A 29 4.75 1.76 9.00
CA SER A 29 5.27 1.05 7.84
C SER A 29 4.29 -0.02 7.36
N LYS A 30 3.78 -0.87 8.28
CA LYS A 30 2.75 -1.88 7.98
C LYS A 30 1.49 -1.24 7.38
N SER A 31 1.04 -0.13 7.95
CA SER A 31 -0.15 0.56 7.46
C SER A 31 0.03 1.10 6.04
N LYS A 32 1.18 1.69 5.72
CA LYS A 32 1.50 2.16 4.35
C LYS A 32 1.41 1.01 3.34
N VAL A 33 1.93 -0.17 3.70
CA VAL A 33 1.82 -1.37 2.87
C VAL A 33 0.36 -1.79 2.71
N GLN A 34 -0.43 -1.84 3.80
CA GLN A 34 -1.85 -2.21 3.74
C GLN A 34 -2.67 -1.25 2.89
N MET A 35 -2.46 0.07 3.02
CA MET A 35 -3.12 1.06 2.15
C MET A 35 -2.76 0.85 0.68
N SER A 36 -1.50 0.51 0.40
CA SER A 36 -1.04 0.24 -0.96
C SER A 36 -1.70 -1.03 -1.53
N ILE A 37 -1.79 -2.10 -0.73
CA ILE A 37 -2.52 -3.33 -1.08
C ILE A 37 -3.97 -3.01 -1.43
N HIS A 38 -4.70 -2.30 -0.55
CA HIS A 38 -6.09 -1.94 -0.81
C HIS A 38 -6.26 -1.12 -2.10
N ASN A 39 -5.39 -0.14 -2.33
CA ASN A 39 -5.42 0.70 -3.52
C ASN A 39 -5.18 -0.13 -4.80
N PHE A 40 -4.16 -1.00 -4.79
CA PHE A 40 -3.87 -1.86 -5.95
C PHE A 40 -4.95 -2.89 -6.18
N THR A 41 -5.50 -3.50 -5.13
CA THR A 41 -6.62 -4.43 -5.23
C THR A 41 -7.83 -3.75 -5.86
N ASP A 42 -8.26 -2.57 -5.37
CA ASP A 42 -9.41 -1.86 -5.92
C ASP A 42 -9.20 -1.48 -7.40
N MET A 43 -8.06 -0.86 -7.71
CA MET A 43 -7.73 -0.41 -9.06
C MET A 43 -7.61 -1.59 -10.04
N CYS A 44 -6.83 -2.61 -9.71
CA CYS A 44 -6.56 -3.72 -10.62
C CYS A 44 -7.74 -4.66 -10.74
N PHE A 45 -8.53 -4.86 -9.68
CA PHE A 45 -9.76 -5.63 -9.77
C PHE A 45 -10.73 -5.00 -10.74
N LYS A 46 -10.97 -3.68 -10.64
CA LYS A 46 -11.81 -2.94 -11.60
C LYS A 46 -11.30 -3.07 -13.04
N LYS A 47 -10.00 -2.88 -13.27
CA LYS A 47 -9.41 -2.96 -14.62
C LYS A 47 -9.44 -4.35 -15.24
N CYS A 48 -9.23 -5.38 -14.44
CA CYS A 48 -9.12 -6.75 -14.94
C CYS A 48 -10.46 -7.48 -15.06
N ASN A 49 -11.50 -6.99 -14.38
CA ASN A 49 -12.80 -7.66 -14.30
C ASN A 49 -13.98 -6.82 -14.80
N GLU A 50 -13.76 -5.60 -15.32
CA GLU A 50 -14.81 -4.67 -15.75
C GLU A 50 -15.91 -5.31 -16.62
N ASN A 51 -15.52 -6.21 -17.53
CA ASN A 51 -16.42 -6.86 -18.48
C ASN A 51 -16.46 -8.39 -18.32
N LYS A 52 -16.12 -8.89 -17.13
CA LYS A 52 -16.01 -10.33 -16.88
C LYS A 52 -17.06 -10.79 -15.88
N GLN A 53 -17.74 -11.89 -16.20
CA GLN A 53 -18.61 -12.56 -15.23
C GLN A 53 -17.75 -13.31 -14.22
N ILE A 54 -17.97 -13.05 -12.93
CA ILE A 54 -17.30 -13.77 -11.84
C ILE A 54 -18.05 -15.07 -11.61
N THR A 55 -17.43 -16.18 -12.01
CA THR A 55 -18.04 -17.51 -11.99
C THR A 55 -17.46 -18.44 -10.92
N SER A 56 -16.36 -18.05 -10.28
CA SER A 56 -15.65 -18.82 -9.25
C SER A 56 -15.21 -17.92 -8.09
N ASN A 57 -14.91 -18.54 -6.94
CA ASN A 57 -14.26 -17.87 -5.79
C ASN A 57 -12.74 -17.81 -5.92
N SER A 58 -12.16 -18.50 -6.91
CA SER A 58 -10.75 -18.47 -7.25
C SER A 58 -10.50 -17.60 -8.47
N LEU A 59 -9.32 -16.99 -8.54
CA LEU A 59 -8.88 -16.33 -9.75
C LEU A 59 -8.62 -17.37 -10.86
N ASP A 60 -9.05 -17.08 -12.08
CA ASP A 60 -8.62 -17.87 -13.23
C ASP A 60 -7.28 -17.36 -13.80
N LYS A 61 -6.70 -18.14 -14.71
CA LYS A 61 -5.38 -17.83 -15.28
C LYS A 61 -5.33 -16.45 -15.98
N ALA A 62 -6.42 -16.01 -16.58
CA ALA A 62 -6.47 -14.71 -17.26
C ALA A 62 -6.54 -13.55 -16.25
N GLU A 63 -7.29 -13.73 -15.17
CA GLU A 63 -7.34 -12.80 -14.03
C GLU A 63 -5.97 -12.67 -13.35
N GLU A 64 -5.33 -13.78 -12.99
CA GLU A 64 -4.01 -13.78 -12.35
C GLU A 64 -2.98 -13.03 -13.20
N GLN A 65 -2.94 -13.33 -14.50
CA GLN A 65 -2.04 -12.68 -15.44
C GLN A 65 -2.33 -11.17 -15.58
N CYS A 66 -3.61 -10.79 -15.65
CA CYS A 66 -4.00 -9.38 -15.73
C CYS A 66 -3.63 -8.62 -14.47
N LEU A 67 -3.93 -9.17 -13.29
CA LEU A 67 -3.64 -8.54 -12.00
C LEU A 67 -2.14 -8.33 -11.80
N SER A 68 -1.32 -9.34 -12.13
CA SER A 68 0.15 -9.23 -12.10
C SER A 68 0.64 -8.12 -13.04
N ASN A 69 0.16 -8.10 -14.28
CA ASN A 69 0.53 -7.06 -15.24
C ASN A 69 0.06 -5.66 -14.80
N CYS A 70 -1.14 -5.54 -14.24
CA CYS A 70 -1.68 -4.28 -13.76
C CYS A 70 -0.80 -3.67 -12.67
N LEU A 71 -0.42 -4.46 -11.68
CA LEU A 71 0.46 -4.02 -10.59
C LEU A 71 1.84 -3.61 -11.12
N ASN A 72 2.48 -4.47 -11.94
CA ASN A 72 3.81 -4.19 -12.48
C ASN A 72 3.81 -2.90 -13.32
N ARG A 73 2.83 -2.72 -14.21
CA ARG A 73 2.72 -1.51 -15.03
C ARG A 73 2.49 -0.26 -14.20
N PHE A 74 1.72 -0.34 -13.11
CA PHE A 74 1.55 0.78 -12.20
C PHE A 74 2.88 1.17 -11.54
N LEU A 75 3.64 0.19 -11.03
CA LEU A 75 4.93 0.42 -10.38
C LEU A 75 5.95 1.00 -11.37
N ASP A 76 6.05 0.43 -12.57
CA ASP A 76 6.91 0.95 -13.65
C ASP A 76 6.58 2.41 -13.98
N THR A 77 5.28 2.72 -14.11
CA THR A 77 4.81 4.07 -14.38
C THR A 77 5.14 5.01 -13.22
N ASN A 78 4.95 4.56 -11.97
CA ASN A 78 5.27 5.35 -10.79
C ASN A 78 6.76 5.73 -10.74
N ILE A 79 7.65 4.75 -10.98
CA ILE A 79 9.10 4.98 -11.06
C ILE A 79 9.42 6.00 -12.16
N LYS A 80 8.82 5.85 -13.35
CA LYS A 80 9.05 6.78 -14.46
C LYS A 80 8.58 8.21 -14.16
N VAL A 81 7.43 8.36 -13.50
CA VAL A 81 6.93 9.66 -13.07
C VAL A 81 7.87 10.29 -12.03
N VAL A 82 8.33 9.51 -11.04
CA VAL A 82 9.27 10.00 -10.03
C VAL A 82 10.60 10.43 -10.66
N GLN A 83 11.16 9.63 -11.58
CA GLN A 83 12.38 9.97 -12.32
C GLN A 83 12.23 11.28 -13.09
N ALA A 84 11.09 11.45 -13.79
CA ALA A 84 10.79 12.68 -14.52
C ALA A 84 10.68 13.90 -13.60
N LEU A 85 10.06 13.75 -12.42
CA LEU A 85 9.94 14.83 -11.43
C LEU A 85 11.29 15.19 -10.78
N GLN A 86 12.18 14.21 -10.63
CA GLN A 86 13.54 14.42 -10.11
C GLN A 86 14.49 15.03 -11.15
N GLY A 87 14.02 15.31 -12.38
CA GLY A 87 14.80 15.95 -13.43
C GLY A 87 15.88 15.06 -14.04
N GLN A 88 15.84 13.75 -13.79
CA GLN A 88 16.72 12.79 -14.48
C GLN A 88 16.13 12.51 -15.87
N GLN A 89 16.67 13.22 -16.88
CA GLN A 89 16.54 12.85 -18.29
C GLN A 89 17.55 11.76 -18.64
#